data_AF-A0A7S1WGL4-F1
#
_entry.id   AF-A0A7S1WGL4-F1
#
_cell.length_a   1.000
_cell.length_b   1.000
_cell.length_c   1.000
_cell.angle_alpha   90.00
_cell.angle_beta   90.00
_cell.angle_gamma   90.00
#
_symmetry.space_group_name_H-M   'P 1'
#
loop_
_entity.id
_entity.type
_entity.pdbx_description
1 polymer ?
#
loop_
_entity_poly.entity_id
_entity_poly.type
_entity_poly.pdbx_seq_one_letter_code
_entity_poly.pdbx_strand_id
1 'polypeptide(L)'
;EFRLWVEDLSERGGIRIHAMDTVSFSSIHTDILDTDVQSMFNRYWTKLPRKRSGDHGQQLTEFLGTLLDSAYLMLGNELELRIPQSVDPPPSVAEGAPGGWMFLSKGWIQDNILAGSRPSSASRQSSCNPQRRHTTAGGRRPAPR
;
A
#
# COMPACT_ATOMS: atom_id res chain seq x y z
N GLU A 1 7.53 15.70 6.84
CA GLU A 1 7.36 14.22 6.89
C GLU A 1 7.30 13.76 5.46
N PHE A 2 7.88 12.62 5.09
CA PHE A 2 7.89 12.17 3.70
C PHE A 2 6.89 11.04 3.49
N ARG A 3 6.06 11.17 2.45
CA ARG A 3 5.22 10.09 1.95
C ARG A 3 5.95 9.42 0.78
N LEU A 4 6.13 8.10 0.87
CA LEU A 4 6.73 7.29 -0.19
C LEU A 4 5.67 6.41 -0.87
N TRP A 5 5.79 6.25 -2.18
CA TRP A 5 5.00 5.29 -2.95
C TRP A 5 5.73 4.84 -4.20
N VAL A 6 5.23 3.76 -4.80
CA VAL A 6 5.72 3.21 -6.06
C VAL A 6 4.67 3.41 -7.15
N GLU A 7 5.12 3.81 -8.32
CA GLU A 7 4.34 3.88 -9.55
C GLU A 7 4.91 2.87 -10.56
N ASP A 8 4.03 2.13 -11.23
CA ASP A 8 4.42 1.21 -12.30
C ASP A 8 4.66 1.97 -13.61
N LEU A 9 5.82 1.77 -14.22
CA LEU A 9 6.21 2.37 -15.50
C LEU A 9 6.07 1.37 -16.64
N SER A 10 4.85 0.85 -16.82
CA SER A 10 4.52 -0.18 -17.82
C SER A 10 5.04 0.10 -19.24
N GLU A 11 5.09 1.35 -19.68
CA GLU A 11 5.58 1.73 -21.02
C GLU A 11 7.11 1.74 -21.14
N ARG A 12 7.83 1.88 -20.02
CA ARG A 12 9.30 2.02 -19.99
C ARG A 12 10.01 0.82 -19.39
N GLY A 13 9.27 -0.09 -18.76
CA GLY A 13 9.79 -1.28 -18.09
C GLY A 13 10.48 -0.90 -16.79
N GLY A 14 9.74 -0.97 -15.67
CA GLY A 14 10.28 -0.64 -14.36
C GLY A 14 9.26 -0.02 -13.43
N ILE A 15 9.78 0.53 -12.35
CA ILE A 15 9.02 1.26 -11.34
C ILE A 15 9.64 2.62 -11.08
N ARG A 16 8.81 3.58 -10.67
CA ARG A 16 9.23 4.86 -10.12
C ARG A 16 8.94 4.90 -8.64
N ILE A 17 9.95 5.20 -7.85
CA ILE A 17 9.80 5.43 -6.41
C ILE A 17 9.74 6.94 -6.20
N HIS A 18 8.70 7.39 -5.51
CA HIS A 18 8.47 8.78 -5.19
C HIS A 18 8.67 9.02 -3.70
N ALA A 19 9.17 10.21 -3.36
CA ALA A 19 9.13 10.76 -2.01
C ALA A 19 8.62 12.19 -2.08
N MET A 20 7.54 12.47 -1.33
CA MET A 20 6.94 13.81 -1.26
C MET A 20 6.97 14.31 0.17
N ASP A 21 7.52 15.50 0.37
CA ASP A 21 7.39 16.20 1.65
C ASP A 21 5.95 16.69 1.84
N THR A 22 5.30 16.25 2.91
CA THR A 22 3.90 16.58 3.21
C THR A 22 3.68 18.02 3.64
N VAL A 23 4.75 18.75 3.97
CA VAL A 23 4.68 20.15 4.39
C VAL A 23 4.86 21.09 3.20
N SER A 24 5.95 20.92 2.43
CA SER A 24 6.25 21.77 1.28
C SER A 24 5.60 21.32 -0.03
N PHE A 25 5.07 20.09 -0.08
CA PHE A 25 4.62 19.43 -1.32
C PHE A 25 5.73 19.27 -2.38
N SER A 26 6.99 19.41 -1.98
CA SER A 26 8.13 19.11 -2.84
C SER A 26 8.19 17.60 -3.08
N SER A 27 8.39 17.21 -4.33
CA SER A 27 8.46 15.81 -4.75
C SER A 27 9.79 15.53 -5.44
N ILE A 28 10.36 14.37 -5.12
CA ILE A 28 11.54 13.80 -5.75
C ILE A 28 11.25 12.34 -6.08
N HIS A 29 11.87 11.84 -7.14
CA HIS A 29 11.65 10.48 -7.59
C HIS A 29 12.93 9.86 -8.14
N THR A 30 12.92 8.54 -8.23
CA THR A 30 13.98 7.76 -8.84
C THR A 30 13.39 6.55 -9.55
N ASP A 31 13.93 6.23 -10.72
CA ASP A 31 13.42 5.18 -11.60
C ASP A 31 14.31 3.94 -11.47
N ILE A 32 13.69 2.76 -11.43
CA ILE A 32 14.37 1.47 -11.36
C ILE A 32 13.84 0.59 -12.49
N LEU A 33 14.73 -0.01 -13.27
CA LEU A 33 14.36 -0.91 -14.36
C LEU A 33 13.84 -2.24 -13.82
N ASP A 34 12.94 -2.89 -14.57
CA ASP A 34 12.39 -4.21 -14.20
C ASP A 34 13.48 -5.26 -13.98
N THR A 35 14.56 -5.21 -14.78
CA THR A 35 15.69 -6.13 -14.65
C THR A 35 16.38 -6.00 -13.29
N ASP A 36 16.46 -4.77 -12.77
CA ASP A 36 17.07 -4.50 -11.47
C ASP A 36 16.11 -4.86 -10.34
N VAL A 37 14.82 -4.54 -10.48
CA VAL A 37 13.76 -4.96 -9.54
C VAL A 37 13.75 -6.48 -9.41
N GLN A 38 13.75 -7.21 -10.53
CA GLN A 38 13.79 -8.67 -10.55
C GLN A 38 15.06 -9.21 -9.90
N SER A 39 16.21 -8.59 -10.16
CA SER A 39 17.49 -8.99 -9.57
C SER A 39 17.51 -8.78 -8.05
N MET A 40 16.99 -7.66 -7.57
CA MET A 40 16.84 -7.36 -6.15
C MET A 40 15.85 -8.33 -5.49
N PHE A 41 14.70 -8.58 -6.11
CA PHE A 41 13.71 -9.53 -5.62
C PHE A 41 14.29 -10.94 -5.50
N ASN A 42 15.01 -11.42 -6.52
CA ASN A 42 15.65 -12.73 -6.49
C ASN A 42 16.65 -12.84 -5.33
N ARG A 43 17.48 -11.81 -5.11
CA ARG A 43 18.41 -11.76 -3.97
C ARG A 43 17.68 -11.77 -2.64
N TYR A 44 16.67 -10.91 -2.48
CA TYR A 44 15.82 -10.84 -1.30
C TYR A 44 15.20 -12.22 -0.99
N TRP A 45 14.67 -12.88 -2.03
CA TRP A 45 14.04 -14.19 -1.91
C TRP A 45 15.02 -15.29 -1.49
N THR A 46 16.26 -15.25 -1.97
CA THR A 46 17.29 -16.23 -1.57
C THR A 46 17.70 -16.10 -0.11
N LYS A 47 17.57 -14.91 0.48
CA LYS A 47 17.91 -14.62 1.88
C LYS A 47 16.78 -14.95 2.86
N LEU A 48 15.57 -15.19 2.38
CA LEU A 48 14.43 -15.51 3.27
C LEU A 48 14.61 -16.91 3.89
N PRO A 49 14.66 -17.03 5.22
CA PRO A 49 14.91 -18.30 5.91
C PRO A 49 13.76 -19.30 5.75
N ARG A 50 12.54 -18.81 5.46
CA ARG A 50 11.41 -19.63 5.04
C ARG A 50 10.90 -19.09 3.72
N LYS A 51 11.07 -19.86 2.65
CA LYS A 51 10.40 -19.59 1.37
C LYS A 51 8.90 -19.69 1.63
N ARG A 52 8.24 -18.54 1.75
CA ARG A 52 6.79 -18.52 1.97
C ARG A 52 6.11 -19.04 0.72
N SER A 53 5.41 -20.16 0.84
CA SER A 53 4.45 -20.57 -0.18
C SER A 53 3.34 -19.50 -0.20
N GLY A 54 3.22 -18.77 -1.30
CA GLY A 54 2.27 -17.67 -1.44
C GLY A 54 2.18 -17.24 -2.88
N ASP A 55 1.15 -16.47 -3.19
CA ASP A 55 0.99 -15.86 -4.50
C ASP A 55 2.18 -14.93 -4.79
N HIS A 56 2.68 -14.96 -6.03
CA HIS A 56 3.83 -14.18 -6.46
C HIS A 56 3.59 -12.68 -6.24
N GLY A 57 2.36 -12.22 -6.46
CA GLY A 57 1.98 -10.82 -6.21
C GLY A 57 2.12 -10.40 -4.75
N GLN A 58 1.79 -11.27 -3.80
CA GLN A 58 1.98 -10.98 -2.36
C GLN A 58 3.45 -10.90 -1.98
N GLN A 59 4.27 -11.80 -2.53
CA GLN A 59 5.72 -11.80 -2.30
C GLN A 59 6.37 -10.53 -2.86
N LEU A 60 5.96 -10.11 -4.07
CA LEU A 60 6.43 -8.88 -4.68
C LEU A 60 6.00 -7.65 -3.87
N THR A 61 4.76 -7.62 -3.39
CA THR A 61 4.25 -6.54 -2.53
C THR A 61 5.06 -6.43 -1.24
N GLU A 62 5.37 -7.55 -0.59
CA GLU A 62 6.19 -7.57 0.62
C GLU A 62 7.62 -7.06 0.35
N PHE A 63 8.22 -7.50 -0.75
CA PHE A 63 9.53 -7.00 -1.19
C PHE A 63 9.50 -5.49 -1.45
N LEU A 64 8.51 -4.98 -2.19
CA LEU A 64 8.38 -3.56 -2.48
C LEU A 64 8.18 -2.72 -1.21
N GLY A 65 7.42 -3.23 -0.24
CA GLY A 65 7.30 -2.60 1.07
C GLY A 65 8.67 -2.47 1.76
N THR A 66 9.43 -3.56 1.79
CA THR A 66 10.77 -3.57 2.39
C THR A 66 11.75 -2.67 1.61
N LEU A 67 11.62 -2.59 0.28
CA LEU A 67 12.38 -1.69 -0.57
C LEU A 67 12.10 -0.23 -0.21
N LEU A 68 10.83 0.14 -0.05
CA LEU A 68 10.43 1.49 0.37
C LEU A 68 10.96 1.84 1.77
N ASP A 69 10.90 0.91 2.72
CA ASP A 69 11.43 1.11 4.07
C ASP A 69 12.95 1.29 4.08
N SER A 70 13.64 0.73 3.08
CA SER A 70 15.10 0.85 2.92
C SER A 70 15.53 2.05 2.06
N ALA A 71 14.58 2.74 1.42
CA ALA A 71 14.85 3.93 0.63
C ALA A 71 15.26 5.08 1.55
N TYR A 72 16.21 5.89 1.10
CA TYR A 72 16.75 6.97 1.91
C TYR A 72 16.99 8.22 1.08
N LEU A 73 16.93 9.36 1.75
CA LEU A 73 17.25 10.65 1.16
C LEU A 73 18.70 10.98 1.44
N MET A 74 19.42 11.38 0.40
CA MET A 74 20.79 11.84 0.50
C MET A 74 20.83 13.33 0.17
N LEU A 75 21.38 14.14 1.07
CA LEU A 75 21.60 15.55 0.83
C LEU A 75 23.02 15.74 0.30
N GLY A 76 23.14 15.85 -1.02
CA GLY A 76 24.38 16.25 -1.69
C GLY A 76 24.35 17.74 -2.01
N ASN A 77 24.64 18.08 -3.26
CA ASN A 77 24.37 19.43 -3.77
C ASN A 77 22.86 19.68 -3.91
N GLU A 78 22.09 18.61 -4.13
CA GLU A 78 20.64 18.59 -4.18
C GLU A 78 20.12 17.41 -3.33
N LEU A 79 18.84 17.45 -3.00
CA LEU A 79 18.17 16.36 -2.28
C LEU A 79 17.84 15.24 -3.25
N GLU A 80 18.47 14.07 -3.07
CA GLU A 80 18.30 12.91 -3.94
C GLU A 80 17.63 11.76 -3.19
N LEU A 81 16.68 11.09 -3.85
CA LEU A 81 16.13 9.82 -3.39
C LEU A 81 17.01 8.67 -3.88
N ARG A 82 17.57 7.89 -2.95
CA ARG A 82 18.46 6.77 -3.24
C ARG A 82 17.86 5.47 -2.76
N ILE A 83 18.08 4.44 -3.58
CA ILE A 83 17.60 3.08 -3.34
C ILE A 83 18.82 2.19 -3.14
N PRO A 84 18.85 1.34 -2.11
CA PRO A 84 19.97 0.43 -1.90
C PRO A 84 20.01 -0.63 -3.02
N GLN A 85 21.23 -1.06 -3.38
CA GLN A 85 21.45 -2.12 -4.39
C GLN A 85 21.01 -3.51 -3.92
N SER A 86 20.72 -3.65 -2.62
CA SER A 86 20.20 -4.87 -2.02
C SER A 86 19.31 -4.54 -0.84
N VAL A 87 18.19 -5.25 -0.75
CA VAL A 87 17.30 -5.22 0.40
C VAL A 87 17.49 -6.51 1.17
N ASP A 88 17.65 -6.41 2.48
CA ASP A 88 17.72 -7.57 3.37
C ASP A 88 16.34 -7.83 3.98
N PRO A 89 15.88 -9.10 4.04
CA PRO A 89 14.64 -9.42 4.72
C PRO A 89 14.77 -9.10 6.22
N PRO A 90 13.69 -8.63 6.87
CA PRO A 90 13.72 -8.39 8.30
C PRO A 90 14.13 -9.68 9.01
N PRO A 91 14.98 -9.59 10.04
CA PRO A 91 15.36 -10.76 10.81
C PRO A 91 14.08 -11.43 11.30
N SER A 92 13.93 -12.72 11.00
CA SER A 92 12.80 -13.49 11.51
C SER A 92 12.87 -13.41 13.02
N VAL A 93 12.00 -12.59 13.61
CA VAL A 93 12.01 -12.32 15.04
C VAL A 93 11.78 -13.67 15.69
N ALA A 94 12.86 -14.28 16.17
CA ALA A 94 12.77 -15.37 17.11
C ALA A 94 12.10 -14.74 18.33
N GLU A 95 10.85 -15.14 18.54
CA GLU A 95 9.99 -14.92 19.69
C GLU A 95 10.79 -14.53 20.95
N GLY A 96 11.03 -13.23 21.21
CA GLY A 96 11.82 -12.87 22.41
C GLY A 96 12.54 -11.52 22.51
N ALA A 97 12.24 -10.48 21.72
CA ALA A 97 12.85 -9.16 21.94
C ALA A 97 11.81 -8.03 22.06
N PRO A 98 11.62 -7.41 23.25
CA PRO A 98 10.82 -6.22 23.43
C PRO A 98 11.71 -5.00 23.17
N GLY A 99 11.71 -4.49 21.94
CA GLY A 99 12.46 -3.30 21.57
C GLY A 99 11.75 -2.60 20.43
N GLY A 100 10.87 -1.65 20.79
CA GLY A 100 9.99 -0.93 19.88
C GLY A 100 10.77 -0.08 18.89
N TRP A 101 11.05 -0.65 17.73
CA TRP A 101 11.04 0.12 16.49
C TRP A 101 9.57 0.36 16.18
N MET A 102 9.14 1.62 16.11
CA MET A 102 7.81 1.97 15.63
C MET A 102 7.74 1.58 14.15
N PHE A 103 7.36 0.31 13.90
CA PHE A 103 6.96 -0.16 12.59
C PHE A 103 5.77 0.68 12.14
N LEU A 104 5.93 1.41 11.04
CA LEU A 104 4.80 1.95 10.29
C LEU A 104 3.88 0.75 10.00
N SER A 105 2.71 0.76 10.62
CA SER A 105 1.89 -0.44 10.67
C SER A 105 1.44 -0.82 9.24
N LYS A 106 1.48 -2.11 8.96
CA LYS A 106 1.04 -2.72 7.68
C LYS A 106 -0.35 -2.25 7.22
N GLY A 107 -1.21 -1.81 8.15
CA GLY A 107 -2.51 -1.21 7.85
C GLY A 107 -2.42 0.14 7.13
N TRP A 108 -1.46 0.99 7.49
CA TRP A 108 -1.31 2.32 6.88
C TRP A 108 -0.95 2.23 5.39
N ILE A 109 -0.07 1.29 5.04
CA ILE A 109 0.39 1.06 3.66
C ILE A 109 -0.76 0.52 2.79
N GLN A 110 -1.55 -0.43 3.30
CA GLN A 110 -2.68 -0.99 2.55
C GLN A 110 -3.80 0.03 2.34
N ASP A 111 -4.11 0.84 3.35
CA ASP A 111 -5.17 1.86 3.28
C ASP A 111 -4.83 3.02 2.32
N ASN A 112 -3.56 3.20 1.96
CA ASN A 112 -3.10 4.37 1.21
C ASN A 112 -2.45 4.07 -0.14
N ILE A 113 -2.01 2.83 -0.40
CA ILE A 113 -1.38 2.43 -1.67
C ILE A 113 -2.37 1.68 -2.59
N LEU A 114 -3.22 0.80 -2.05
CA LEU A 114 -4.21 0.08 -2.86
C LEU A 114 -5.52 0.84 -3.06
N ALA A 115 -5.81 1.84 -2.22
CA ALA A 115 -7.05 2.62 -2.26
C ALA A 115 -6.90 3.95 -3.01
N GLY A 116 -6.17 3.95 -4.13
CA GLY A 116 -6.20 5.06 -5.07
C GLY A 116 -7.58 5.25 -5.72
N SER A 117 -8.57 5.73 -4.96
CA SER A 117 -9.79 6.43 -5.39
C SER A 117 -10.78 6.66 -4.23
N ARG A 118 -10.64 7.79 -3.52
CA ARG A 118 -11.68 8.84 -3.41
C ARG A 118 -11.36 9.86 -2.31
N PRO A 119 -11.33 11.18 -2.60
CA PRO A 119 -11.50 12.18 -1.56
C PRO A 119 -12.90 12.10 -0.96
N SER A 120 -12.92 12.19 0.37
CA SER A 120 -14.09 12.17 1.23
C SER A 120 -15.03 13.34 0.92
N SER A 121 -16.32 13.06 0.73
CA SER A 121 -17.38 14.06 0.87
C SER A 121 -18.24 13.63 2.05
N ALA A 122 -18.00 14.29 3.18
CA ALA A 122 -18.80 14.15 4.37
C ALA A 122 -20.22 14.68 4.15
N SER A 123 -21.17 13.98 4.79
CA SER A 123 -22.33 14.53 5.48
C SER A 123 -23.43 15.20 4.65
N ARG A 124 -24.55 14.50 4.49
CA ARG A 124 -25.87 15.06 4.84
C ARG A 124 -26.70 14.01 5.56
N GLN A 125 -27.02 14.33 6.80
CA GLN A 125 -28.11 13.76 7.58
C GLN A 125 -29.39 13.70 6.74
N SER A 126 -30.10 12.59 6.78
CA SER A 126 -31.56 12.66 6.80
C SER A 126 -32.13 11.47 7.56
N SER A 127 -32.74 11.80 8.69
CA SER A 127 -33.52 10.95 9.56
C SER A 127 -34.71 10.38 8.80
N CYS A 128 -34.78 9.05 8.64
CA CYS A 128 -36.00 8.34 8.27
C CYS A 128 -36.07 7.01 9.03
N ASN A 129 -36.91 7.05 10.07
CA ASN A 129 -37.35 5.99 10.97
C ASN A 129 -37.90 4.75 10.22
N PRO A 130 -37.42 3.50 10.47
CA PRO A 130 -38.10 2.31 9.96
C PRO A 130 -39.14 1.83 10.99
N GLN A 131 -40.36 2.34 10.86
CA GLN A 131 -41.53 1.80 11.55
C GLN A 131 -41.90 0.46 10.91
N ARG A 132 -41.67 -0.62 11.64
CA ARG A 132 -41.96 -2.00 11.19
C ARG A 132 -43.15 -2.56 11.96
N ARG A 133 -44.10 -3.09 11.17
CA ARG A 133 -45.15 -4.09 11.46
C ARG A 133 -46.46 -3.54 12.05
N HIS A 134 -47.57 -3.76 11.35
CA HIS A 134 -48.39 -4.96 11.52
C HIS A 134 -49.19 -5.29 10.25
N THR A 135 -49.18 -6.58 9.93
CA THR A 135 -50.05 -7.33 9.01
C THR A 135 -51.53 -7.23 9.38
N THR A 136 -52.45 -7.30 8.40
CA THR A 136 -53.48 -8.37 8.28
C THR A 136 -54.41 -8.12 7.07
N ALA A 137 -54.49 -9.17 6.22
CA ALA A 137 -55.60 -9.72 5.43
C ALA A 137 -56.68 -8.86 4.74
N GLY A 138 -57.12 -9.37 3.59
CA GLY A 138 -58.52 -9.29 3.18
C GLY A 138 -58.71 -8.82 1.75
N GLY A 139 -58.87 -9.76 0.83
CA GLY A 139 -58.99 -9.48 -0.59
C GLY A 139 -60.35 -8.94 -1.04
N ARG A 140 -60.41 -8.61 -2.33
CA ARG A 140 -61.52 -8.91 -3.26
C ARG A 140 -61.18 -8.34 -4.65
N ARG A 141 -61.21 -9.23 -5.64
CA ARG A 141 -61.49 -9.01 -7.08
C ARG A 141 -62.74 -8.13 -7.30
N PRO A 142 -63.12 -7.70 -8.53
CA PRO A 142 -62.57 -8.00 -9.87
C PRO A 142 -62.41 -6.76 -10.80
N ALA A 143 -61.97 -7.01 -12.04
CA ALA A 143 -62.05 -6.16 -13.24
C ALA A 143 -63.53 -5.97 -13.72
N PRO A 144 -63.85 -5.54 -14.96
CA PRO A 144 -63.15 -4.69 -15.96
C PRO A 144 -64.06 -3.55 -16.50
N ARG A 145 -63.50 -2.59 -17.26
CA ARG A 145 -63.87 -2.22 -18.64
C ARG A 145 -63.13 -0.98 -19.09
#